data_AF-A0A2V6TVA4-F1
#
_entry.id   AF-A0A2V6TVA4-F1
#
_cell.length_a   1.000
_cell.length_b   1.000
_cell.length_c   1.000
_cell.angle_alpha   90.00
_cell.angle_beta   90.00
_cell.angle_gamma   90.00
#
_symmetry.space_group_name_H-M   'P 1'
#
loop_
_entity.id
_entity.type
_entity.pdbx_description
1 polymer ?
#
loop_
_entity_poly.entity_id
_entity_poly.type
_entity_poly.pdbx_seq_one_letter_code
_entity_poly.pdbx_strand_id
1 'polypeptide(L)'
;MIGLPIKRKEDFRLLTGRGKYAADVRLPGLLHAAVLRSPHPHARIAAIRAGAARALPGVAAVITADDLGAVGRIPVRLGQRAGAGPNACLQPPLATGLVRYVGEPVAFVVAASRYLAEDALELIEIDWELLPVVADARRATDPGVPVLHPAAGGNVIERLKARAGNAESGLAAAERRLSERLADLLGHPEHLIHFIELEVGGGFGVRGEFYPEDLVVPWTAMRLGRPVQWIEDRREHLMAANHSRQQYHEVEIGVRRDGTIVALRDRFTVDLGGYIRTHGVVVPELTMALLPGPYRIPNYAFEQALAAADYKAVRAEQARARGEGRYLGIGFGCVLEKAGLGPWEYARVEVDGSGRVVVYSGVAAVGQGIETTLAQVVAGELSMSADDVTVVHGDSARVPFGI
;
A
#
# COMPACT_ATOMS: atom_id res chain seq x y z
N MET A 1 8.70 13.23 30.15
CA MET A 1 7.51 12.72 29.44
C MET A 1 7.83 11.55 28.51
N ILE A 2 8.91 11.63 27.72
CA ILE A 2 9.36 10.54 26.84
C ILE A 2 9.69 9.26 27.64
N GLY A 3 9.24 8.10 27.15
CA GLY A 3 9.48 6.78 27.75
C GLY A 3 8.44 6.33 28.78
N LEU A 4 7.43 7.16 29.09
CA LEU A 4 6.36 6.79 30.02
C LEU A 4 5.18 6.12 29.31
N PRO A 5 4.56 5.08 29.89
CA PRO A 5 3.40 4.40 29.33
C PRO A 5 2.11 5.16 29.65
N ILE A 6 1.87 6.29 28.96
CA ILE A 6 0.63 7.06 29.16
C ILE A 6 -0.54 6.44 28.39
N LYS A 7 -1.76 6.71 28.85
CA LYS A 7 -2.98 6.33 28.11
C LYS A 7 -3.06 7.13 26.82
N ARG A 8 -3.62 6.52 25.76
CA ARG A 8 -3.68 7.19 24.47
C ARG A 8 -4.76 8.26 24.46
N LYS A 9 -4.46 9.41 23.88
CA LYS A 9 -5.37 10.55 23.73
C LYS A 9 -6.56 10.19 22.82
N GLU A 10 -6.33 9.34 21.83
CA GLU A 10 -7.33 8.88 20.87
C GLU A 10 -8.31 7.83 21.44
N ASP A 11 -7.99 7.15 22.55
CA ASP A 11 -8.80 6.03 23.05
C ASP A 11 -10.24 6.43 23.35
N PHE A 12 -10.45 7.59 23.97
CA PHE A 12 -11.80 7.99 24.40
C PHE A 12 -12.79 8.04 23.23
N ARG A 13 -12.42 8.66 22.11
CA ARG A 13 -13.32 8.76 20.95
C ARG A 13 -13.50 7.42 20.25
N LEU A 14 -12.46 6.59 20.21
CA LEU A 14 -12.52 5.26 19.57
C LEU A 14 -13.38 4.28 20.40
N LEU A 15 -13.25 4.29 21.72
CA LEU A 15 -13.99 3.41 22.63
C LEU A 15 -15.46 3.81 22.82
N THR A 16 -15.82 5.03 22.45
CA THR A 16 -17.19 5.56 22.61
C THR A 16 -17.98 5.63 21.30
N GLY A 17 -17.45 5.07 20.20
CA GLY A 17 -18.09 5.12 18.88
C GLY A 17 -18.14 6.54 18.29
N ARG A 18 -17.26 7.44 18.76
CA ARG A 18 -17.16 8.83 18.30
C ARG A 18 -16.04 9.03 17.26
N GLY A 19 -15.22 8.00 17.01
CA GLY A 19 -14.33 7.97 15.85
C GLY A 19 -15.12 8.17 14.56
N LYS A 20 -14.49 8.82 13.59
CA LYS A 20 -15.10 9.09 12.28
C LYS A 20 -14.24 8.43 11.23
N TYR A 21 -14.76 7.39 10.59
CA TYR A 21 -14.10 6.71 9.48
C TYR A 21 -14.71 7.17 8.15
N ALA A 22 -14.07 6.84 7.03
CA ALA A 22 -14.57 7.20 5.69
C ALA A 22 -16.02 6.75 5.44
N ALA A 23 -16.43 5.59 5.97
CA ALA A 23 -17.79 5.07 5.85
C ALA A 23 -18.83 5.87 6.67
N ASP A 24 -18.39 6.62 7.68
CA ASP A 24 -19.28 7.40 8.56
C ASP A 24 -19.58 8.80 8.01
N VAL A 25 -18.90 9.21 6.95
CA VAL A 25 -19.10 10.49 6.30
C VAL A 25 -20.53 10.59 5.77
N ARG A 26 -21.19 11.71 6.09
CA ARG A 26 -22.51 12.07 5.57
C ARG A 26 -22.43 13.49 5.07
N LEU A 27 -22.74 13.69 3.79
CA LEU A 27 -22.76 15.00 3.14
C LEU A 27 -24.11 15.21 2.45
N PRO A 28 -24.62 16.46 2.38
CA PRO A 28 -25.80 16.76 1.59
C PRO A 28 -25.63 16.30 0.14
N GLY A 29 -26.60 15.54 -0.36
CA GLY A 29 -26.59 15.04 -1.74
C GLY A 29 -25.57 13.93 -2.04
N LEU A 30 -24.96 13.33 -1.00
CA LEU A 30 -23.99 12.22 -1.13
C LEU A 30 -24.56 11.09 -1.99
N LEU A 31 -23.78 10.70 -3.00
CA LEU A 31 -24.00 9.52 -3.83
C LEU A 31 -23.07 8.39 -3.39
N HIS A 32 -23.43 7.16 -3.75
CA HIS A 32 -22.67 5.96 -3.42
C HIS A 32 -22.19 5.28 -4.68
N ALA A 33 -21.01 4.69 -4.61
CA ALA A 33 -20.41 4.03 -5.75
C ALA A 33 -20.12 2.54 -5.52
N ALA A 34 -20.09 1.81 -6.63
CA ALA A 34 -19.70 0.41 -6.73
C ALA A 34 -18.86 0.19 -8.01
N VAL A 35 -17.99 -0.82 -7.99
CA VAL A 35 -17.04 -1.10 -9.07
C VAL A 35 -17.39 -2.44 -9.71
N LEU A 36 -17.63 -2.46 -11.01
CA LEU A 36 -17.70 -3.70 -11.78
C LEU A 36 -16.27 -4.19 -12.01
N ARG A 37 -15.97 -5.40 -11.56
CA ARG A 37 -14.63 -5.99 -11.62
C ARG A 37 -14.60 -7.19 -12.56
N SER A 38 -13.46 -7.40 -13.21
CA SER A 38 -13.23 -8.55 -14.08
C SER A 38 -13.38 -9.86 -13.31
N PRO A 39 -14.21 -10.81 -13.78
CA PRO A 39 -14.21 -12.18 -13.27
C PRO A 39 -13.08 -13.03 -13.88
N HIS A 40 -12.32 -12.49 -14.84
CA HIS A 40 -11.33 -13.23 -15.61
C HIS A 40 -9.89 -12.74 -15.33
N PRO A 41 -8.93 -13.66 -15.22
CA PRO A 41 -7.52 -13.32 -15.01
C PRO A 41 -6.85 -12.75 -16.26
N HIS A 42 -7.32 -13.10 -17.46
CA HIS A 42 -6.83 -12.55 -18.71
C HIS A 42 -7.89 -12.69 -19.82
N ALA A 43 -8.37 -11.56 -20.33
CA ALA A 43 -9.37 -11.55 -21.41
C ALA A 43 -9.35 -10.21 -22.16
N ARG A 44 -9.72 -10.21 -23.44
CA ARG A 44 -10.09 -8.97 -24.14
C ARG A 44 -11.51 -8.59 -23.80
N ILE A 45 -11.73 -7.28 -23.71
CA ILE A 45 -13.05 -6.68 -23.64
C ILE A 45 -13.46 -6.36 -25.08
N ALA A 46 -14.34 -7.18 -25.66
CA ALA A 46 -14.81 -6.96 -27.03
C ALA A 46 -15.87 -5.86 -27.10
N ALA A 47 -16.77 -5.80 -26.12
CA ALA A 47 -17.77 -4.76 -25.97
C ALA A 47 -18.24 -4.62 -24.52
N ILE A 48 -18.61 -3.40 -24.12
CA ILE A 48 -19.30 -3.10 -22.86
C ILE A 48 -20.66 -2.47 -23.19
N ARG A 49 -21.76 -3.08 -22.72
CA ARG A 49 -23.12 -2.55 -22.87
C ARG A 49 -23.65 -2.16 -21.50
N ALA A 50 -23.71 -0.85 -21.25
CA ALA A 50 -24.17 -0.28 -19.98
C ALA A 50 -25.51 0.48 -20.10
N GLY A 51 -26.24 0.34 -21.22
CA GLY A 51 -27.46 1.12 -21.49
C GLY A 51 -28.55 0.91 -20.43
N ALA A 52 -28.78 -0.34 -20.03
CA ALA A 52 -29.76 -0.68 -18.99
C ALA A 52 -29.36 -0.11 -17.62
N ALA A 53 -28.08 -0.28 -17.23
CA ALA A 53 -27.53 0.30 -16.00
C ALA A 53 -27.68 1.84 -15.96
N ARG A 54 -27.38 2.52 -17.07
CA ARG A 54 -27.51 3.98 -17.20
C ARG A 54 -28.97 4.46 -17.11
N ALA A 55 -29.92 3.64 -17.53
CA ALA A 55 -31.35 3.96 -17.50
C ALA A 55 -32.03 3.64 -16.16
N LEU A 56 -31.35 2.93 -15.25
CA LEU A 56 -31.93 2.52 -13.97
C LEU A 56 -32.21 3.75 -13.08
N PRO A 57 -33.46 3.95 -12.60
CA PRO A 57 -33.80 5.07 -11.74
C PRO A 57 -32.93 5.12 -10.48
N GLY A 58 -32.36 6.30 -10.21
CA GLY A 58 -31.46 6.51 -9.08
C GLY A 58 -29.97 6.28 -9.38
N VAL A 59 -29.62 5.76 -10.57
CA VAL A 59 -28.24 5.80 -11.09
C VAL A 59 -27.94 7.20 -11.60
N ALA A 60 -26.86 7.78 -11.09
CA ALA A 60 -26.38 9.11 -11.49
C ALA A 60 -25.33 9.04 -12.61
N ALA A 61 -24.49 8.01 -12.60
CA ALA A 61 -23.48 7.79 -13.64
C ALA A 61 -23.07 6.32 -13.73
N VAL A 62 -22.72 5.90 -14.95
CA VAL A 62 -21.93 4.68 -15.22
C VAL A 62 -20.72 5.13 -16.02
N ILE A 63 -19.53 4.88 -15.51
CA ILE A 63 -18.25 5.31 -16.08
C ILE A 63 -17.50 4.07 -16.57
N THR A 64 -17.00 4.13 -17.78
CA THR A 64 -16.15 3.13 -18.43
C THR A 64 -14.82 3.78 -18.84
N ALA A 65 -13.87 2.99 -19.33
CA ALA A 65 -12.61 3.53 -19.85
C ALA A 65 -12.82 4.60 -20.95
N ASP A 66 -13.86 4.44 -21.78
CA ASP A 66 -14.19 5.39 -22.86
C ASP A 66 -14.62 6.76 -22.30
N ASP A 67 -15.33 6.77 -21.16
CA ASP A 67 -15.76 8.01 -20.49
C ASP A 67 -14.57 8.79 -19.89
N LEU A 68 -13.51 8.09 -19.48
CA LEU A 68 -12.29 8.68 -18.91
C LEU A 68 -11.39 9.32 -19.98
N GLY A 69 -11.50 8.91 -21.25
CA GLY A 69 -10.78 9.51 -22.37
C GLY A 69 -9.26 9.54 -22.17
N ALA A 70 -8.69 10.75 -22.13
CA ALA A 70 -7.24 10.97 -22.04
C ALA A 70 -6.68 10.95 -20.61
N VAL A 71 -7.48 10.58 -19.60
CA VAL A 71 -7.00 10.41 -18.22
C VAL A 71 -5.85 9.40 -18.19
N GLY A 72 -4.75 9.78 -17.53
CA GLY A 72 -3.53 8.98 -17.49
C GLY A 72 -3.68 7.66 -16.73
N ARG A 73 -2.61 6.87 -16.73
CA ARG A 73 -2.51 5.62 -15.96
C ARG A 73 -2.10 5.90 -14.52
N ILE A 74 -2.42 4.97 -13.63
CA ILE A 74 -2.02 4.99 -12.22
C ILE A 74 -0.49 4.95 -12.14
N PRO A 75 0.16 6.00 -11.61
CA PRO A 75 1.61 6.14 -11.65
C PRO A 75 2.31 5.34 -10.54
N VAL A 76 3.58 5.04 -10.75
CA VAL A 76 4.48 4.59 -9.67
C VAL A 76 4.73 5.76 -8.71
N ARG A 77 4.49 5.55 -7.42
CA ARG A 77 4.72 6.51 -6.33
C ARG A 77 6.15 6.42 -5.81
N LEU A 78 6.63 5.21 -5.52
CA LEU A 78 7.96 4.96 -4.95
C LEU A 78 8.90 4.31 -5.97
N GLY A 79 10.14 4.80 -6.03
CA GLY A 79 11.17 4.23 -6.91
C GLY A 79 10.93 4.48 -8.40
N GLN A 80 10.32 5.61 -8.76
CA GLN A 80 10.09 5.98 -10.16
C GLN A 80 11.43 6.13 -10.90
N ARG A 81 11.59 5.44 -12.04
CA ARG A 81 12.81 5.48 -12.88
C ARG A 81 12.55 6.22 -14.19
N ALA A 82 13.59 6.88 -14.71
CA ALA A 82 13.57 7.46 -16.05
C ALA A 82 13.61 6.34 -17.12
N GLY A 83 12.79 6.46 -18.17
CA GLY A 83 12.74 5.52 -19.29
C GLY A 83 11.45 4.69 -19.39
N ALA A 84 11.38 3.85 -20.42
CA ALA A 84 10.18 3.09 -20.79
C ALA A 84 9.90 1.85 -19.91
N GLY A 85 10.82 1.46 -19.01
CA GLY A 85 10.77 0.19 -18.25
C GLY A 85 9.49 0.00 -17.41
N PRO A 86 9.48 0.30 -16.10
CA PRO A 86 8.29 0.12 -15.28
C PRO A 86 7.03 0.85 -15.78
N ASN A 87 7.22 1.95 -16.52
CA ASN A 87 6.13 2.78 -17.02
C ASN A 87 5.30 2.10 -18.14
N ALA A 88 5.82 1.07 -18.81
CA ALA A 88 5.07 0.32 -19.83
C ALA A 88 3.99 -0.60 -19.22
N CYS A 89 4.04 -0.84 -17.90
CA CYS A 89 3.16 -1.77 -17.19
C CYS A 89 2.26 -1.08 -16.16
N LEU A 90 2.01 0.23 -16.32
CA LEU A 90 1.12 0.99 -15.44
C LEU A 90 -0.33 0.57 -15.65
N GLN A 91 -1.09 0.57 -14.56
CA GLN A 91 -2.49 0.19 -14.57
C GLN A 91 -3.39 1.33 -15.08
N PRO A 92 -4.34 1.08 -16.01
CA PRO A 92 -5.38 2.06 -16.31
C PRO A 92 -6.39 2.16 -15.15
N PRO A 93 -7.04 3.31 -14.93
CA PRO A 93 -8.04 3.44 -13.85
C PRO A 93 -9.25 2.51 -14.04
N LEU A 94 -9.67 2.30 -15.29
CA LEU A 94 -10.63 1.28 -15.68
C LEU A 94 -10.04 0.51 -16.87
N ALA A 95 -10.20 -0.81 -16.88
CA ALA A 95 -9.66 -1.69 -17.90
C ALA A 95 -10.07 -1.23 -19.30
N THR A 96 -9.08 -1.05 -20.18
CA THR A 96 -9.28 -0.57 -21.56
C THR A 96 -8.90 -1.67 -22.53
N GLY A 97 -9.90 -2.30 -23.15
CA GLY A 97 -9.73 -3.37 -24.16
C GLY A 97 -9.19 -4.71 -23.65
N LEU A 98 -8.57 -4.76 -22.46
CA LEU A 98 -7.96 -5.95 -21.88
C LEU A 98 -8.01 -5.90 -20.35
N VAL A 99 -8.25 -7.06 -19.73
CA VAL A 99 -8.05 -7.32 -18.30
C VAL A 99 -6.90 -8.29 -18.09
N ARG A 100 -6.13 -8.12 -17.02
CA ARG A 100 -4.89 -8.82 -16.69
C ARG A 100 -4.90 -9.46 -15.29
N TYR A 101 -5.99 -9.31 -14.53
CA TYR A 101 -6.21 -10.05 -13.28
C TYR A 101 -7.71 -10.09 -12.91
N VAL A 102 -8.08 -11.10 -12.10
CA VAL A 102 -9.42 -11.18 -11.50
C VAL A 102 -9.54 -10.07 -10.46
N GLY A 103 -10.56 -9.22 -10.58
CA GLY A 103 -10.72 -8.04 -9.71
C GLY A 103 -10.37 -6.72 -10.38
N GLU A 104 -9.83 -6.74 -11.61
CA GLU A 104 -9.50 -5.53 -12.33
C GLU A 104 -10.75 -4.67 -12.56
N PRO A 105 -10.74 -3.37 -12.20
CA PRO A 105 -11.92 -2.53 -12.36
C PRO A 105 -12.21 -2.29 -13.85
N VAL A 106 -13.45 -2.48 -14.28
CA VAL A 106 -13.90 -2.37 -15.68
C VAL A 106 -14.88 -1.22 -15.85
N ALA A 107 -15.81 -1.05 -14.91
CA ALA A 107 -16.74 0.06 -14.88
C ALA A 107 -16.96 0.55 -13.45
N PHE A 108 -17.34 1.81 -13.31
CA PHE A 108 -17.64 2.45 -12.03
C PHE A 108 -19.05 3.03 -12.07
N VAL A 109 -19.89 2.61 -11.14
CA VAL A 109 -21.29 3.06 -11.07
C VAL A 109 -21.48 3.94 -9.85
N VAL A 110 -22.20 5.05 -10.03
CA VAL A 110 -22.58 5.98 -8.98
C VAL A 110 -24.10 6.10 -8.95
N ALA A 111 -24.70 5.90 -7.77
CA ALA A 111 -26.15 5.91 -7.58
C ALA A 111 -26.55 6.55 -6.24
N ALA A 112 -27.86 6.72 -6.03
CA ALA A 112 -28.43 7.31 -4.82
C ALA A 112 -28.20 6.47 -3.56
N SER A 113 -27.89 5.18 -3.70
CA SER A 113 -27.54 4.28 -2.60
C SER A 113 -26.53 3.24 -3.07
N ARG A 114 -25.81 2.62 -2.13
CA ARG A 114 -24.89 1.52 -2.45
C ARG A 114 -25.63 0.34 -3.09
N TYR A 115 -26.81 0.00 -2.59
CA TYR A 115 -27.67 -1.05 -3.16
C TYR A 115 -27.99 -0.81 -4.63
N LEU A 116 -28.43 0.41 -4.99
CA LEU A 116 -28.73 0.75 -6.38
C LEU A 116 -27.47 0.75 -7.26
N ALA A 117 -26.31 1.12 -6.71
CA ALA A 117 -25.06 1.06 -7.44
C ALA A 117 -24.68 -0.40 -7.77
N GLU A 118 -24.89 -1.33 -6.82
CA GLU A 118 -24.66 -2.77 -7.02
C GLU A 118 -25.67 -3.39 -7.98
N ASP A 119 -26.98 -3.10 -7.84
CA ASP A 119 -28.02 -3.57 -8.76
C ASP A 119 -27.72 -3.14 -10.21
N ALA A 120 -27.20 -1.94 -10.39
CA ALA A 120 -26.81 -1.43 -11.69
C ALA A 120 -25.56 -2.11 -12.27
N LEU A 121 -24.65 -2.68 -11.45
CA LEU A 121 -23.52 -3.46 -11.96
C LEU A 121 -24.00 -4.71 -12.71
N GLU A 122 -25.04 -5.38 -12.20
CA GLU A 122 -25.62 -6.59 -12.79
C GLU A 122 -26.30 -6.33 -14.15
N LEU A 123 -26.60 -5.07 -14.47
CA LEU A 123 -27.18 -4.64 -15.74
C LEU A 123 -26.13 -4.26 -16.79
N ILE A 124 -24.83 -4.35 -16.45
CA ILE A 124 -23.73 -4.11 -17.40
C ILE A 124 -23.30 -5.44 -18.01
N GLU A 125 -23.52 -5.58 -19.32
CA GLU A 125 -23.08 -6.76 -20.05
C GLU A 125 -21.72 -6.52 -20.68
N ILE A 126 -20.81 -7.51 -20.59
CA ILE A 126 -19.48 -7.45 -21.19
C ILE A 126 -19.26 -8.68 -22.05
N ASP A 127 -18.84 -8.47 -23.29
CA ASP A 127 -18.39 -9.53 -24.18
C ASP A 127 -16.90 -9.80 -23.95
N TRP A 128 -16.58 -11.01 -23.51
CA TRP A 128 -15.21 -11.43 -23.18
C TRP A 128 -14.62 -12.36 -24.23
N GLU A 129 -13.39 -12.09 -24.64
CA GLU A 129 -12.57 -13.08 -25.34
C GLU A 129 -11.48 -13.57 -24.38
N LEU A 130 -11.61 -14.80 -23.86
CA LEU A 130 -10.65 -15.37 -22.92
C LEU A 130 -9.28 -15.56 -23.57
N LEU A 131 -8.23 -15.21 -22.83
CA LEU A 131 -6.84 -15.33 -23.27
C LEU A 131 -6.07 -16.31 -22.38
N PRO A 132 -4.97 -16.89 -22.88
CA PRO A 132 -4.11 -17.75 -22.07
C PRO A 132 -3.58 -17.01 -20.84
N VAL A 133 -3.52 -17.69 -19.69
CA VAL A 133 -3.21 -17.07 -18.39
C VAL A 133 -1.75 -17.33 -18.00
N VAL A 134 -1.10 -16.33 -17.41
CA VAL A 134 0.19 -16.50 -16.70
C VAL A 134 -0.11 -16.61 -15.21
N ALA A 135 -0.06 -17.83 -14.67
CA ALA A 135 -0.39 -18.10 -13.26
C ALA A 135 0.84 -18.28 -12.34
N ASP A 136 2.05 -18.32 -12.93
CA ASP A 136 3.29 -18.56 -12.18
C ASP A 136 4.42 -17.66 -12.74
N ALA A 137 4.80 -16.65 -11.95
CA ALA A 137 5.86 -15.72 -12.30
C ALA A 137 7.21 -16.40 -12.62
N ARG A 138 7.51 -17.56 -12.03
CA ARG A 138 8.78 -18.30 -12.28
C ARG A 138 8.89 -18.84 -13.70
N ARG A 139 7.74 -19.06 -14.34
CA ARG A 139 7.60 -19.62 -15.68
C ARG A 139 7.17 -18.57 -16.70
N ALA A 140 7.06 -17.30 -16.29
CA ALA A 140 6.55 -16.23 -17.13
C ALA A 140 7.40 -15.97 -18.39
N THR A 141 8.63 -16.49 -18.44
CA THR A 141 9.54 -16.42 -19.58
C THR A 141 9.66 -17.73 -20.39
N ASP A 142 8.93 -18.78 -20.02
CA ASP A 142 8.97 -20.05 -20.74
C ASP A 142 8.46 -19.87 -22.18
N PRO A 143 9.00 -20.60 -23.18
CA PRO A 143 8.50 -20.55 -24.55
C PRO A 143 7.00 -20.86 -24.63
N GLY A 144 6.25 -20.01 -25.35
CA GLY A 144 4.80 -20.16 -25.53
C GLY A 144 3.93 -19.53 -24.46
N VAL A 145 4.52 -18.97 -23.39
CA VAL A 145 3.78 -18.19 -22.39
C VAL A 145 3.40 -16.80 -22.97
N PRO A 146 2.15 -16.34 -22.82
CA PRO A 146 1.71 -15.06 -23.35
C PRO A 146 2.42 -13.88 -22.66
N VAL A 147 2.69 -12.83 -23.43
CA VAL A 147 3.26 -11.58 -22.91
C VAL A 147 2.12 -10.64 -22.48
N LEU A 148 2.05 -10.31 -21.19
CA LEU A 148 0.98 -9.48 -20.62
C LEU A 148 1.04 -8.01 -21.07
N HIS A 149 2.27 -7.53 -21.31
CA HIS A 149 2.56 -6.16 -21.75
C HIS A 149 3.53 -6.18 -22.93
N PRO A 150 3.04 -6.31 -24.18
CA PRO A 150 3.90 -6.33 -25.36
C PRO A 150 4.82 -5.10 -25.47
N ALA A 151 4.35 -3.94 -25.02
CA ALA A 151 5.12 -2.69 -24.99
C ALA A 151 6.34 -2.75 -24.04
N ALA A 152 6.35 -3.64 -23.05
CA ALA A 152 7.48 -3.86 -22.15
C ALA A 152 8.52 -4.84 -22.72
N GLY A 153 8.26 -5.46 -23.89
CA GLY A 153 9.17 -6.40 -24.54
C GLY A 153 9.23 -7.80 -23.91
N GLY A 154 8.41 -8.08 -22.89
CA GLY A 154 8.32 -9.40 -22.25
C GLY A 154 7.68 -9.34 -20.85
N ASN A 155 7.69 -10.48 -20.15
CA ASN A 155 7.16 -10.60 -18.78
C ASN A 155 8.22 -10.33 -17.68
N VAL A 156 9.43 -9.89 -18.06
CA VAL A 156 10.46 -9.46 -17.12
C VAL A 156 10.63 -7.96 -17.24
N ILE A 157 10.11 -7.24 -16.26
CA ILE A 157 10.22 -5.79 -16.17
C ILE A 157 11.63 -5.39 -15.67
N GLU A 158 11.98 -6.02 -14.55
CA GLU A 158 13.11 -5.85 -13.66
C GLU A 158 14.24 -6.88 -13.75
N ARG A 159 15.50 -6.56 -14.09
CA ARG A 159 16.64 -7.40 -13.68
C ARG A 159 17.60 -6.63 -12.79
N LEU A 160 17.30 -6.66 -11.49
CA LEU A 160 18.10 -5.99 -10.47
C LEU A 160 19.33 -6.85 -10.11
N LYS A 161 20.48 -6.20 -9.96
CA LYS A 161 21.71 -6.82 -9.46
C LYS A 161 22.31 -5.88 -8.43
N ALA A 162 22.44 -6.34 -7.19
CA ALA A 162 23.19 -5.65 -6.15
C ALA A 162 24.42 -6.47 -5.78
N ARG A 163 25.52 -5.78 -5.49
CA ARG A 163 26.72 -6.34 -4.86
C ARG A 163 27.10 -5.40 -3.73
N ALA A 164 27.51 -5.92 -2.58
CA ALA A 164 28.03 -5.09 -1.51
C ALA A 164 29.40 -4.52 -1.92
N GLY A 165 29.46 -3.20 -2.10
CA GLY A 165 30.59 -2.43 -2.62
C GLY A 165 30.11 -1.20 -3.43
N ASN A 166 30.18 -0.02 -2.80
CA ASN A 166 29.66 1.32 -3.18
C ASN A 166 28.12 1.49 -3.23
N ALA A 167 27.57 2.14 -2.21
CA ALA A 167 26.15 2.28 -1.88
C ALA A 167 25.52 3.65 -2.24
N GLU A 168 26.23 4.54 -2.93
CA GLU A 168 25.79 5.95 -3.07
C GLU A 168 24.72 6.23 -4.14
N SER A 169 24.35 5.29 -5.02
CA SER A 169 23.45 5.61 -6.15
C SER A 169 21.95 5.34 -5.93
N GLY A 170 21.49 5.20 -4.67
CA GLY A 170 20.08 4.88 -4.36
C GLY A 170 19.26 6.00 -3.69
N LEU A 171 19.87 7.15 -3.39
CA LEU A 171 19.28 8.16 -2.48
C LEU A 171 18.68 9.40 -3.18
N ALA A 172 18.59 9.41 -4.51
CA ALA A 172 18.02 10.52 -5.26
C ALA A 172 16.84 10.06 -6.13
N ALA A 173 15.70 9.82 -5.51
CA ALA A 173 14.41 9.81 -6.19
C ALA A 173 13.40 10.52 -5.29
N ALA A 174 13.02 11.74 -5.67
CA ALA A 174 12.05 12.53 -4.94
C ALA A 174 10.69 11.80 -4.91
N GLU A 175 10.18 11.56 -3.71
CA GLU A 175 8.84 11.04 -3.49
C GLU A 175 7.84 12.15 -3.85
N ARG A 176 6.92 11.88 -4.78
CA ARG A 176 5.84 12.82 -5.15
C ARG A 176 4.58 12.50 -4.37
N ARG A 177 3.90 13.54 -3.89
CA ARG A 177 2.72 13.44 -3.00
C ARG A 177 1.54 12.80 -3.72
N LEU A 178 0.66 12.15 -2.96
CA LEU A 178 -0.64 11.67 -3.46
C LEU A 178 -1.43 12.80 -4.13
N SER A 179 -1.42 13.99 -3.52
CA SER A 179 -2.07 15.20 -4.02
C SER A 179 -1.51 15.67 -5.35
N GLU A 180 -0.18 15.69 -5.52
CA GLU A 180 0.48 16.02 -6.79
C GLU A 180 0.09 15.02 -7.89
N ARG A 181 0.05 13.72 -7.59
CA ARG A 181 -0.35 12.69 -8.57
C ARG A 181 -1.81 12.82 -9.00
N LEU A 182 -2.70 13.05 -8.02
CA LEU A 182 -4.11 13.23 -8.31
C LEU A 182 -4.35 14.52 -9.10
N ALA A 183 -3.70 15.61 -8.73
CA ALA A 183 -3.74 16.89 -9.45
C ALA A 183 -3.35 16.74 -10.92
N ASP A 184 -2.21 16.09 -11.19
CA ASP A 184 -1.71 15.82 -12.54
C ASP A 184 -2.75 15.02 -13.36
N LEU A 185 -3.36 13.98 -12.76
CA LEU A 185 -4.32 13.11 -13.44
C LEU A 185 -5.69 13.76 -13.67
N LEU A 186 -6.15 14.59 -12.73
CA LEU A 186 -7.40 15.35 -12.86
C LEU A 186 -7.24 16.59 -13.74
N GLY A 187 -6.01 17.02 -14.04
CA GLY A 187 -5.74 18.29 -14.71
C GLY A 187 -6.17 19.49 -13.86
N HIS A 188 -6.06 19.38 -12.53
CA HIS A 188 -6.51 20.40 -11.58
C HIS A 188 -5.33 20.91 -10.72
N PRO A 189 -5.25 22.22 -10.40
CA PRO A 189 -4.18 22.73 -9.54
C PRO A 189 -4.19 22.07 -8.15
N GLU A 190 -3.02 21.63 -7.67
CA GLU A 190 -2.88 20.93 -6.38
C GLU A 190 -3.50 21.72 -5.21
N HIS A 191 -3.34 23.04 -5.18
CA HIS A 191 -3.85 23.91 -4.11
C HIS A 191 -5.38 24.01 -4.05
N LEU A 192 -6.10 23.50 -5.06
CA LEU A 192 -7.56 23.38 -5.06
C LEU A 192 -8.04 22.01 -4.57
N ILE A 193 -7.10 21.11 -4.25
CA ILE A 193 -7.38 19.76 -3.75
C ILE A 193 -7.04 19.71 -2.27
N HIS A 194 -8.04 19.39 -1.45
CA HIS A 194 -7.89 19.24 -0.01
C HIS A 194 -8.08 17.78 0.39
N PHE A 195 -7.05 17.19 0.97
CA PHE A 195 -7.09 15.86 1.56
C PHE A 195 -7.35 15.95 3.05
N ILE A 196 -8.30 15.14 3.50
CA ILE A 196 -8.64 14.96 4.91
C ILE A 196 -8.57 13.47 5.21
N GLU A 197 -7.56 13.05 5.94
CA GLU A 197 -7.50 11.77 6.60
C GLU A 197 -8.47 11.78 7.78
N LEU A 198 -9.35 10.79 7.80
CA LEU A 198 -10.25 10.52 8.91
C LEU A 198 -9.63 9.43 9.79
N GLU A 199 -10.36 8.92 10.79
CA GLU A 199 -9.88 7.74 11.49
C GLU A 199 -9.68 6.59 10.49
N VAL A 200 -8.55 5.88 10.65
CA VAL A 200 -8.20 4.74 9.81
C VAL A 200 -8.12 3.48 10.65
N GLY A 201 -8.94 2.47 10.29
CA GLY A 201 -8.99 1.16 10.93
C GLY A 201 -7.82 0.23 10.54
N GLY A 202 -6.59 0.73 10.59
CA GLY A 202 -5.38 0.01 10.18
C GLY A 202 -5.02 0.19 8.71
N GLY A 203 -3.71 0.34 8.46
CA GLY A 203 -3.14 0.54 7.12
C GLY A 203 -2.22 -0.59 6.67
N PHE A 204 -1.25 -1.01 7.50
CA PHE A 204 -0.34 -2.14 7.22
C PHE A 204 0.33 -2.12 5.83
N GLY A 205 0.56 -0.92 5.27
CA GLY A 205 1.12 -0.70 3.94
C GLY A 205 0.09 -0.64 2.80
N VAL A 206 -1.06 -1.34 2.92
CA VAL A 206 -2.03 -1.43 1.81
C VAL A 206 -2.70 -0.10 1.48
N ARG A 207 -2.84 0.80 2.45
CA ARG A 207 -3.40 2.17 2.27
C ARG A 207 -2.36 3.23 1.89
N GLY A 208 -1.08 2.88 1.79
CA GLY A 208 -0.03 3.77 1.25
C GLY A 208 0.05 3.74 -0.28
N GLU A 209 -0.88 3.05 -0.93
CA GLU A 209 -1.00 2.92 -2.39
C GLU A 209 -1.95 3.97 -2.95
N PHE A 210 -1.75 4.33 -4.22
CA PHE A 210 -2.75 5.06 -5.00
C PHE A 210 -3.50 4.08 -5.90
N TYR A 211 -4.77 3.84 -5.58
CA TYR A 211 -5.66 2.92 -6.27
C TYR A 211 -6.40 3.59 -7.42
N PRO A 212 -6.88 2.82 -8.41
CA PRO A 212 -7.79 3.33 -9.42
C PRO A 212 -8.97 4.15 -8.87
N GLU A 213 -9.54 3.70 -7.76
CA GLU A 213 -10.68 4.33 -7.11
C GLU A 213 -10.34 5.69 -6.47
N ASP A 214 -9.09 5.91 -6.05
CA ASP A 214 -8.60 7.21 -5.56
C ASP A 214 -8.63 8.29 -6.66
N LEU A 215 -8.67 7.88 -7.94
CA LEU A 215 -8.84 8.76 -9.09
C LEU A 215 -10.30 8.83 -9.57
N VAL A 216 -10.94 7.69 -9.75
CA VAL A 216 -12.26 7.63 -10.39
C VAL A 216 -13.35 8.25 -9.51
N VAL A 217 -13.23 8.15 -8.18
CA VAL A 217 -14.15 8.80 -7.23
C VAL A 217 -14.14 10.33 -7.38
N PRO A 218 -13.02 11.04 -7.18
CA PRO A 218 -12.99 12.49 -7.33
C PRO A 218 -13.28 12.96 -8.75
N TRP A 219 -12.81 12.23 -9.78
CA TRP A 219 -13.12 12.55 -11.17
C TRP A 219 -14.64 12.55 -11.43
N THR A 220 -15.34 11.52 -10.93
CA THR A 220 -16.79 11.40 -11.10
C THR A 220 -17.54 12.44 -10.25
N ALA A 221 -17.07 12.70 -9.02
CA ALA A 221 -17.65 13.72 -8.16
C ALA A 221 -17.58 15.13 -8.79
N MET A 222 -16.43 15.48 -9.39
CA MET A 222 -16.24 16.75 -10.11
C MET A 222 -17.19 16.86 -11.30
N ARG A 223 -17.33 15.78 -12.09
CA ARG A 223 -18.22 15.74 -13.24
C ARG A 223 -19.70 15.89 -12.87
N LEU A 224 -20.10 15.29 -11.74
CA LEU A 224 -21.48 15.35 -11.26
C LEU A 224 -21.79 16.61 -10.45
N GLY A 225 -20.77 17.33 -9.97
CA GLY A 225 -20.94 18.44 -9.02
C GLY A 225 -21.54 17.98 -7.68
N ARG A 226 -21.32 16.71 -7.31
CA ARG A 226 -21.94 16.07 -6.13
C ARG A 226 -20.93 15.19 -5.40
N PRO A 227 -21.00 15.10 -4.05
CA PRO A 227 -20.14 14.18 -3.30
C PRO A 227 -20.40 12.72 -3.68
N VAL A 228 -19.34 11.93 -3.82
CA VAL A 228 -19.38 10.49 -4.12
C VAL A 228 -18.59 9.76 -3.05
N GLN A 229 -19.21 8.75 -2.41
CA GLN A 229 -18.56 7.85 -1.48
C GLN A 229 -18.44 6.45 -2.10
N TRP A 230 -17.23 5.93 -2.09
CA TRP A 230 -16.96 4.52 -2.36
C TRP A 230 -16.38 3.87 -1.10
N ILE A 231 -16.92 2.70 -0.74
CA ILE A 231 -16.44 1.86 0.36
C ILE A 231 -16.35 0.45 -0.21
N GLU A 232 -15.15 -0.11 -0.29
CA GLU A 232 -14.99 -1.50 -0.72
C GLU A 232 -15.59 -2.48 0.31
N ASP A 233 -16.02 -3.65 -0.17
CA ASP A 233 -16.30 -4.78 0.72
C ASP A 233 -15.04 -5.63 1.00
N ARG A 234 -15.19 -6.69 1.80
CA ARG A 234 -14.06 -7.59 2.14
C ARG A 234 -13.56 -8.40 0.93
N ARG A 235 -14.45 -8.78 0.02
CA ARG A 235 -14.10 -9.57 -1.18
C ARG A 235 -13.32 -8.71 -2.16
N GLU A 236 -13.76 -7.48 -2.41
CA GLU A 236 -13.04 -6.46 -3.19
C GLU A 236 -11.64 -6.27 -2.62
N HIS A 237 -11.51 -6.07 -1.31
CA HIS A 237 -10.22 -5.87 -0.66
C HIS A 237 -9.26 -7.05 -0.88
N LEU A 238 -9.72 -8.28 -0.65
CA LEU A 238 -8.87 -9.48 -0.81
C LEU A 238 -8.50 -9.75 -2.27
N MET A 239 -9.32 -9.29 -3.21
CA MET A 239 -9.16 -9.57 -4.63
C MET A 239 -8.33 -8.52 -5.36
N ALA A 240 -8.52 -7.23 -5.05
CA ALA A 240 -8.02 -6.12 -5.84
C ALA A 240 -7.04 -5.19 -5.10
N ALA A 241 -6.98 -5.25 -3.76
CA ALA A 241 -5.94 -4.54 -3.01
C ALA A 241 -4.59 -5.21 -3.23
N ASN A 242 -3.49 -4.47 -3.00
CA ASN A 242 -2.16 -5.02 -3.24
C ASN A 242 -1.84 -6.18 -2.30
N HIS A 243 -1.28 -7.24 -2.88
CA HIS A 243 -0.76 -8.39 -2.15
C HIS A 243 0.73 -8.22 -1.87
N SER A 244 1.25 -9.03 -0.96
CA SER A 244 2.66 -8.97 -0.56
C SER A 244 3.24 -10.38 -0.41
N ARG A 245 4.58 -10.44 -0.31
CA ARG A 245 5.39 -11.63 0.05
C ARG A 245 5.57 -12.70 -1.01
N GLN A 246 4.92 -12.65 -2.17
CA GLN A 246 5.10 -13.67 -3.22
C GLN A 246 6.46 -13.55 -3.92
N GLN A 247 7.49 -14.03 -3.23
CA GLN A 247 8.88 -14.04 -3.67
C GLN A 247 9.42 -15.48 -3.58
N TYR A 248 10.15 -15.89 -4.60
CA TYR A 248 10.75 -17.22 -4.69
C TYR A 248 12.26 -17.09 -4.67
N HIS A 249 12.90 -17.63 -3.63
CA HIS A 249 14.33 -17.44 -3.37
C HIS A 249 15.12 -18.73 -3.53
N GLU A 250 16.26 -18.65 -4.22
CA GLU A 250 17.31 -19.65 -4.26
C GLU A 250 18.50 -19.09 -3.48
N VAL A 251 18.58 -19.48 -2.21
CA VAL A 251 19.58 -18.96 -1.27
C VAL A 251 20.70 -19.97 -1.08
N GLU A 252 21.93 -19.51 -1.23
CA GLU A 252 23.14 -20.24 -0.90
C GLU A 252 23.91 -19.49 0.18
N ILE A 253 24.33 -20.23 1.22
CA ILE A 253 25.10 -19.70 2.33
C ILE A 253 26.38 -20.52 2.48
N GLY A 254 27.52 -19.83 2.41
CA GLY A 254 28.81 -20.40 2.77
C GLY A 254 29.06 -20.20 4.25
N VAL A 255 29.34 -21.28 4.99
CA VAL A 255 29.61 -21.23 6.43
C VAL A 255 30.88 -22.01 6.76
N ARG A 256 31.72 -21.45 7.64
CA ARG A 256 32.86 -22.18 8.22
C ARG A 256 32.39 -23.19 9.27
N ARG A 257 33.26 -24.12 9.64
CA ARG A 257 32.98 -25.08 10.73
C ARG A 257 32.70 -24.41 12.08
N ASP A 258 33.22 -23.21 12.29
CA ASP A 258 32.99 -22.39 13.50
C ASP A 258 31.66 -21.61 13.48
N GLY A 259 30.83 -21.79 12.45
CA GLY A 259 29.54 -21.10 12.31
C GLY A 259 29.63 -19.71 11.65
N THR A 260 30.82 -19.26 11.25
CA THR A 260 30.98 -17.97 10.56
C THR A 260 30.40 -18.01 9.14
N ILE A 261 29.48 -17.10 8.82
CA ILE A 261 28.99 -16.88 7.45
C ILE A 261 30.07 -16.17 6.62
N VAL A 262 30.48 -16.78 5.51
CA VAL A 262 31.56 -16.30 4.64
C VAL A 262 31.05 -15.82 3.28
N ALA A 263 29.87 -16.30 2.88
CA ALA A 263 29.21 -15.92 1.64
C ALA A 263 27.69 -16.05 1.81
N LEU A 264 26.96 -15.14 1.17
CA LEU A 264 25.52 -15.21 1.01
C LEU A 264 25.21 -14.83 -0.43
N ARG A 265 24.56 -15.74 -1.16
CA ARG A 265 24.08 -15.50 -2.51
C ARG A 265 22.60 -15.82 -2.54
N ASP A 266 21.81 -14.89 -3.05
CA ASP A 266 20.38 -15.09 -3.26
C ASP A 266 20.04 -14.75 -4.72
N ARG A 267 19.33 -15.65 -5.38
CA ARG A 267 18.65 -15.39 -6.63
C ARG A 267 17.17 -15.53 -6.36
N PHE A 268 16.43 -14.44 -6.53
CA PHE A 268 14.99 -14.46 -6.28
C PHE A 268 14.17 -13.86 -7.41
N THR A 269 12.92 -14.31 -7.50
CA THR A 269 11.89 -13.82 -8.41
C THR A 269 10.74 -13.26 -7.58
N VAL A 270 10.23 -12.09 -7.94
CA VAL A 270 9.06 -11.48 -7.30
C VAL A 270 7.90 -11.49 -8.27
N ASP A 271 6.76 -11.98 -7.83
CA ASP A 271 5.51 -11.83 -8.56
C ASP A 271 4.93 -10.43 -8.29
N LEU A 272 4.83 -9.62 -9.34
CA LEU A 272 4.26 -8.27 -9.28
C LEU A 272 2.81 -8.22 -9.76
N GLY A 273 2.24 -9.35 -10.19
CA GLY A 273 0.89 -9.43 -10.73
C GLY A 273 0.74 -8.81 -12.13
N GLY A 274 -0.51 -8.43 -12.47
CA GLY A 274 -0.88 -7.96 -13.81
C GLY A 274 -0.35 -6.57 -14.19
N TYR A 275 0.11 -5.77 -13.23
CA TYR A 275 0.63 -4.41 -13.42
C TYR A 275 1.70 -4.09 -12.39
N ILE A 276 2.55 -3.12 -12.70
CA ILE A 276 3.40 -2.52 -11.68
C ILE A 276 2.56 -1.53 -10.88
N ARG A 277 2.50 -1.77 -9.58
CA ARG A 277 1.74 -0.95 -8.63
C ARG A 277 2.61 0.14 -8.02
N THR A 278 2.05 0.94 -7.12
CA THR A 278 2.62 2.25 -6.82
C THR A 278 3.92 2.20 -6.01
N HIS A 279 4.22 1.07 -5.36
CA HIS A 279 5.54 0.81 -4.74
C HIS A 279 6.62 0.40 -5.75
N GLY A 280 6.28 0.23 -7.03
CA GLY A 280 7.23 -0.07 -8.10
C GLY A 280 8.08 -1.30 -7.79
N VAL A 281 9.39 -1.14 -7.94
CA VAL A 281 10.39 -2.17 -7.63
C VAL A 281 11.08 -1.95 -6.28
N VAL A 282 10.57 -1.04 -5.44
CA VAL A 282 11.17 -0.76 -4.12
C VAL A 282 11.08 -1.98 -3.20
N VAL A 283 10.00 -2.78 -3.30
CA VAL A 283 9.85 -4.01 -2.51
C VAL A 283 10.99 -5.00 -2.77
N PRO A 284 11.29 -5.41 -4.03
CA PRO A 284 12.45 -6.25 -4.31
C PRO A 284 13.79 -5.59 -3.95
N GLU A 285 13.91 -4.26 -4.06
CA GLU A 285 15.13 -3.55 -3.64
C GLU A 285 15.36 -3.63 -2.14
N LEU A 286 14.30 -3.48 -1.32
CA LEU A 286 14.39 -3.65 0.12
C LEU A 286 14.71 -5.09 0.49
N THR A 287 14.14 -6.08 -0.20
CA THR A 287 14.55 -7.48 -0.08
C THR A 287 16.06 -7.62 -0.31
N MET A 288 16.61 -7.01 -1.37
CA MET A 288 18.05 -7.07 -1.68
C MET A 288 18.90 -6.34 -0.64
N ALA A 289 18.47 -5.16 -0.20
CA ALA A 289 19.21 -4.30 0.71
C ALA A 289 19.27 -4.87 2.13
N LEU A 290 18.18 -5.52 2.57
CA LEU A 290 18.05 -6.08 3.92
C LEU A 290 18.49 -7.55 4.01
N LEU A 291 18.87 -8.16 2.88
CA LEU A 291 19.29 -9.56 2.81
C LEU A 291 20.37 -9.96 3.85
N PRO A 292 21.39 -9.11 4.15
CA PRO A 292 22.38 -9.44 5.18
C PRO A 292 21.82 -9.48 6.62
N GLY A 293 20.66 -8.87 6.88
CA GLY A 293 20.05 -8.77 8.19
C GLY A 293 21.00 -8.15 9.25
N PRO A 294 20.96 -8.61 10.51
CA PRO A 294 21.85 -8.13 11.57
C PRO A 294 23.28 -8.72 11.48
N TYR A 295 23.55 -9.57 10.49
CA TYR A 295 24.80 -10.32 10.42
C TYR A 295 25.90 -9.47 9.75
N ARG A 296 27.06 -9.41 10.42
CA ARG A 296 28.28 -8.94 9.77
C ARG A 296 28.72 -10.00 8.75
N ILE A 297 28.43 -9.76 7.48
CA ILE A 297 28.96 -10.55 6.35
C ILE A 297 30.23 -9.87 5.81
N PRO A 298 31.40 -10.15 6.41
CA PRO A 298 32.65 -10.19 5.66
C PRO A 298 33.54 -11.39 6.03
N ASN A 299 33.00 -12.37 6.78
CA ASN A 299 33.60 -13.25 7.81
C ASN A 299 33.61 -12.61 9.24
N TYR A 300 32.65 -12.93 10.14
CA TYR A 300 32.75 -12.99 11.65
C TYR A 300 31.47 -13.57 12.34
N ALA A 301 31.55 -13.98 13.63
CA ALA A 301 30.62 -14.81 14.45
C ALA A 301 30.04 -14.14 15.73
N PHE A 302 29.08 -14.78 16.44
CA PHE A 302 28.58 -14.32 17.76
C PHE A 302 28.20 -15.49 18.71
N GLU A 303 28.75 -15.50 19.93
CA GLU A 303 28.32 -16.34 21.06
C GLU A 303 27.92 -15.44 22.24
N GLN A 304 26.62 -15.33 22.53
CA GLN A 304 26.08 -14.96 23.87
C GLN A 304 24.55 -15.03 24.01
N ALA A 305 23.79 -15.33 22.94
CA ALA A 305 22.32 -15.39 23.00
C ALA A 305 21.77 -16.67 23.69
N LEU A 306 22.46 -17.81 23.57
CA LEU A 306 21.97 -19.10 24.09
C LEU A 306 22.00 -19.20 25.62
N ALA A 307 22.89 -18.46 26.28
CA ALA A 307 22.99 -18.41 27.74
C ALA A 307 21.85 -17.59 28.37
N ALA A 308 21.45 -16.48 27.74
CA ALA A 308 20.34 -15.64 28.21
C ALA A 308 18.96 -16.32 28.04
N ALA A 309 18.84 -17.26 27.10
CA ALA A 309 17.60 -17.96 26.77
C ALA A 309 17.41 -19.30 27.51
N ASP A 310 18.30 -19.65 28.45
CA ASP A 310 18.37 -20.97 29.12
C ASP A 310 18.13 -22.15 28.15
N TYR A 311 18.85 -22.13 27.03
CA TYR A 311 18.62 -23.07 25.93
C TYR A 311 18.73 -24.55 26.37
N LYS A 312 19.53 -24.83 27.40
CA LYS A 312 19.68 -26.17 27.97
C LYS A 312 18.37 -26.65 28.60
N ALA A 313 17.67 -25.81 29.35
CA ALA A 313 16.36 -26.15 29.92
C ALA A 313 15.32 -26.40 28.81
N VAL A 314 15.27 -25.56 27.78
CA VAL A 314 14.34 -25.71 26.66
C VAL A 314 14.62 -27.01 25.86
N ARG A 315 15.89 -27.41 25.73
CA ARG A 315 16.28 -28.69 25.11
C ARG A 315 15.90 -29.90 25.96
N ALA A 316 15.99 -29.81 27.30
CA ALA A 316 15.52 -30.86 28.20
C ALA A 316 14.00 -31.04 28.09
N GLU A 317 13.25 -29.93 28.02
CA GLU A 317 11.81 -29.95 27.81
C GLU A 317 11.41 -30.51 26.44
N GLN A 318 12.15 -30.18 25.39
CA GLN A 318 11.97 -30.76 24.06
C GLN A 318 12.14 -32.29 24.07
N ALA A 319 13.12 -32.82 24.82
CA ALA A 319 13.34 -34.25 24.94
C ALA A 319 12.21 -34.94 25.73
N ARG A 320 11.72 -34.33 26.81
CA ARG A 320 10.56 -34.83 27.57
C ARG A 320 9.30 -34.87 26.72
N ALA A 321 8.99 -33.77 26.03
CA ALA A 321 7.88 -33.67 25.10
C ALA A 321 7.94 -34.78 24.03
N ARG A 322 9.13 -35.11 23.53
CA ARG A 322 9.32 -36.20 22.56
C ARG A 322 8.94 -37.57 23.13
N GLY A 323 9.25 -37.85 24.40
CA GLY A 323 8.84 -39.05 25.12
C GLY A 323 7.33 -39.15 25.35
N GLU A 324 6.65 -38.00 25.40
CA GLU A 324 5.18 -37.88 25.48
C GLU A 324 4.51 -37.88 24.09
N GLY A 325 5.26 -38.14 23.01
CA GLY A 325 4.74 -38.14 21.63
C GLY A 325 4.54 -36.74 21.02
N ARG A 326 5.00 -35.67 21.68
CA ARG A 326 4.90 -34.28 21.23
C ARG A 326 6.20 -33.81 20.59
N TYR A 327 6.10 -33.13 19.44
CA TYR A 327 7.24 -32.50 18.78
C TYR A 327 7.32 -31.02 19.18
N LEU A 328 8.34 -30.66 19.96
CA LEU A 328 8.63 -29.26 20.29
C LEU A 328 9.76 -28.76 19.39
N GLY A 329 9.62 -27.58 18.78
CA GLY A 329 10.65 -26.91 18.00
C GLY A 329 11.18 -25.67 18.72
N ILE A 330 12.46 -25.35 18.56
CA ILE A 330 13.06 -24.13 19.12
C ILE A 330 13.57 -23.30 17.94
N GLY A 331 13.01 -22.12 17.73
CA GLY A 331 13.41 -21.19 16.70
C GLY A 331 13.95 -19.90 17.31
N PHE A 332 15.04 -19.38 16.77
CA PHE A 332 15.55 -18.04 17.07
C PHE A 332 15.47 -17.21 15.80
N GLY A 333 14.96 -15.98 15.90
CA GLY A 333 14.97 -14.99 14.83
C GLY A 333 15.63 -13.72 15.33
N CYS A 334 16.60 -13.20 14.58
CA CYS A 334 17.17 -11.87 14.80
C CYS A 334 16.92 -11.07 13.53
N VAL A 335 16.21 -9.94 13.66
CA VAL A 335 15.82 -9.08 12.54
C VAL A 335 16.44 -7.71 12.75
N LEU A 336 17.06 -7.18 11.70
CA LEU A 336 17.37 -5.76 11.58
C LEU A 336 16.28 -5.15 10.70
N GLU A 337 15.57 -4.15 11.22
CA GLU A 337 14.53 -3.45 10.47
C GLU A 337 15.01 -2.04 10.11
N LYS A 338 14.86 -1.66 8.83
CA LYS A 338 15.03 -0.27 8.42
C LYS A 338 13.77 0.51 8.79
N ALA A 339 13.90 1.45 9.73
CA ALA A 339 12.86 2.42 10.06
C ALA A 339 13.17 3.80 9.44
N GLY A 340 12.14 4.57 9.09
CA GLY A 340 12.26 5.92 8.53
C GLY A 340 12.88 5.93 7.13
N LEU A 341 12.04 5.76 6.10
CA LEU A 341 12.51 5.79 4.71
C LEU A 341 13.09 7.16 4.29
N GLY A 342 12.75 8.24 5.02
CA GLY A 342 13.26 9.59 4.78
C GLY A 342 12.73 10.20 3.47
N PRO A 343 13.27 11.34 3.01
CA PRO A 343 14.40 12.07 3.60
C PRO A 343 14.03 12.99 4.76
N TRP A 344 12.77 13.42 4.88
CA TRP A 344 12.30 14.32 5.93
C TRP A 344 10.80 14.11 6.21
N GLU A 345 10.34 14.66 7.34
CA GLU A 345 8.93 14.73 7.72
C GLU A 345 8.64 16.16 8.21
N TYR A 346 7.44 16.66 7.97
CA TYR A 346 7.01 17.98 8.41
C TYR A 346 6.51 17.94 9.85
N ALA A 347 6.95 18.93 10.62
CA ALA A 347 6.33 19.28 11.89
C ALA A 347 6.33 20.80 12.10
N ARG A 348 5.24 21.34 12.65
CA ARG A 348 5.14 22.73 13.13
C ARG A 348 4.54 22.72 14.53
N VAL A 349 5.14 23.46 15.45
CA VAL A 349 4.60 23.66 16.80
C VAL A 349 4.20 25.12 16.95
N GLU A 350 2.95 25.35 17.35
CA GLU A 350 2.41 26.68 17.65
C GLU A 350 2.09 26.75 19.14
N VAL A 351 2.44 27.88 19.75
CA VAL A 351 2.10 28.21 21.14
C VAL A 351 1.33 29.52 21.11
N ASP A 352 0.10 29.52 21.62
CA ASP A 352 -0.71 30.74 21.69
C ASP A 352 -0.49 31.53 22.99
N GLY A 353 -1.08 32.74 23.08
CA GLY A 353 -0.94 33.61 24.25
C GLY A 353 -1.55 33.07 25.55
N SER A 354 -2.30 31.96 25.50
CA SER A 354 -2.81 31.25 26.68
C SER A 354 -1.88 30.13 27.16
N GLY A 355 -0.81 29.85 26.41
CA GLY A 355 0.10 28.74 26.66
C GLY A 355 -0.37 27.40 26.08
N ARG A 356 -1.45 27.39 25.29
CA ARG A 356 -1.90 26.19 24.59
C ARG A 356 -0.92 25.84 23.48
N VAL A 357 -0.61 24.56 23.36
CA VAL A 357 0.31 24.04 22.34
C VAL A 357 -0.42 23.20 21.30
N VAL A 358 -0.16 23.49 20.03
CA VAL A 358 -0.67 22.72 18.89
C VAL A 358 0.49 22.23 18.03
N VAL A 359 0.53 20.94 17.75
CA VAL A 359 1.53 20.29 16.92
C VAL A 359 0.86 19.88 15.61
N TYR A 360 1.41 20.32 14.50
CA TYR A 360 1.00 19.94 13.16
C TYR A 360 2.03 18.94 12.63
N SER A 361 1.59 17.79 12.13
CA SER A 361 2.48 16.77 11.55
C SER A 361 1.90 16.18 10.28
N GLY A 362 2.78 15.89 9.33
CA GLY A 362 2.42 15.24 8.07
C GLY A 362 2.15 13.74 8.17
N VAL A 363 2.45 13.13 9.33
CA VAL A 363 2.34 11.68 9.53
C VAL A 363 0.89 11.23 9.54
N ALA A 364 0.57 10.22 8.72
CA ALA A 364 -0.75 9.59 8.71
C ALA A 364 -1.01 8.71 9.95
N ALA A 365 -2.21 8.78 10.53
CA ALA A 365 -2.59 8.05 11.74
C ALA A 365 -3.46 6.83 11.43
N VAL A 366 -2.85 5.64 11.47
CA VAL A 366 -3.51 4.36 11.18
C VAL A 366 -3.72 3.49 12.43
N GLY A 367 -3.64 4.10 13.62
CA GLY A 367 -3.84 3.45 14.92
C GLY A 367 -2.57 3.22 15.74
N GLN A 368 -1.41 3.64 15.24
CA GLN A 368 -0.09 3.43 15.87
C GLN A 368 0.20 4.33 17.10
N GLY A 369 -0.71 5.25 17.46
CA GLY A 369 -0.52 6.11 18.63
C GLY A 369 0.05 7.50 18.35
N ILE A 370 0.05 7.99 17.11
CA ILE A 370 0.85 9.15 16.71
C ILE A 370 0.46 10.45 17.44
N GLU A 371 -0.83 10.64 17.72
CA GLU A 371 -1.31 11.79 18.49
C GLU A 371 -0.76 11.79 19.91
N THR A 372 -0.66 10.61 20.51
CA THR A 372 -0.12 10.46 21.87
C THR A 372 1.39 10.62 21.87
N THR A 373 2.10 9.95 20.97
CA THR A 373 3.57 9.96 20.96
C THR A 373 4.14 11.33 20.58
N LEU A 374 3.57 12.02 19.59
CA LEU A 374 4.00 13.38 19.24
C LEU A 374 3.69 14.38 20.36
N ALA A 375 2.52 14.24 21.03
CA ALA A 375 2.22 15.05 22.20
C ALA A 375 3.24 14.82 23.34
N GLN A 376 3.66 13.58 23.58
CA GLN A 376 4.68 13.26 24.59
C GLN A 376 6.05 13.87 24.29
N VAL A 377 6.47 13.85 23.01
CA VAL A 377 7.74 14.43 22.58
C VAL A 377 7.72 15.93 22.85
N VAL A 378 6.71 16.64 22.32
CA VAL A 378 6.61 18.11 22.47
C VAL A 378 6.40 18.51 23.93
N ALA A 379 5.58 17.79 24.69
CA ALA A 379 5.41 18.04 26.12
C ALA A 379 6.71 17.81 26.92
N GLY A 380 7.54 16.86 26.50
CA GLY A 380 8.86 16.62 27.07
C GLY A 380 9.79 17.81 26.87
N GLU A 381 9.87 18.33 25.65
CA GLU A 381 10.71 19.49 25.31
C GLU A 381 10.23 20.78 25.98
N LEU A 382 8.91 20.98 26.07
CA LEU A 382 8.32 22.19 26.66
C LEU A 382 8.03 22.05 28.17
N SER A 383 8.43 20.94 28.78
CA SER A 383 8.26 20.67 30.22
C SER A 383 6.82 20.88 30.72
N MET A 384 5.84 20.35 29.99
CA MET A 384 4.39 20.47 30.28
C MET A 384 3.68 19.12 30.26
N SER A 385 2.38 19.11 30.51
CA SER A 385 1.56 17.92 30.34
C SER A 385 1.32 17.62 28.86
N ALA A 386 1.34 16.33 28.49
CA ALA A 386 0.92 15.91 27.15
C ALA A 386 -0.57 16.16 26.91
N ASP A 387 -1.38 16.30 27.97
CA ASP A 387 -2.80 16.63 27.86
C ASP A 387 -3.03 18.04 27.30
N ASP A 388 -2.11 18.97 27.58
CA ASP A 388 -2.16 20.37 27.12
C ASP A 388 -1.64 20.54 25.67
N VAL A 389 -1.14 19.46 25.07
CA VAL A 389 -0.69 19.44 23.67
C VAL A 389 -1.77 18.82 22.78
N THR A 390 -2.22 19.58 21.78
CA THR A 390 -3.11 19.09 20.71
C THR A 390 -2.28 18.69 19.49
N VAL A 391 -2.53 17.51 18.91
CA VAL A 391 -1.90 17.10 17.64
C VAL A 391 -2.90 17.19 16.51
N VAL A 392 -2.47 17.77 15.39
CA VAL A 392 -3.21 17.93 14.14
C VAL A 392 -2.39 17.23 13.06
N HIS A 393 -3.01 16.28 12.38
CA HIS A 393 -2.42 15.52 11.28
C HIS A 393 -3.50 15.27 10.22
N GLY A 394 -3.11 14.74 9.05
CA GLY A 394 -4.07 14.28 8.06
C GLY A 394 -4.89 15.36 7.34
N ASP A 395 -4.59 16.64 7.50
CA ASP A 395 -5.34 17.74 6.88
C ASP A 395 -4.42 18.59 6.00
N SER A 396 -4.53 18.45 4.67
CA SER A 396 -3.59 19.09 3.73
C SER A 396 -3.76 20.62 3.63
N ALA A 397 -4.85 21.19 4.14
CA ALA A 397 -5.02 22.64 4.22
C ALA A 397 -4.30 23.23 5.45
N ARG A 398 -4.08 22.42 6.48
CA ARG A 398 -3.40 22.82 7.73
C ARG A 398 -1.96 22.35 7.80
N VAL A 399 -1.66 21.25 7.10
CA VAL A 399 -0.36 20.57 7.06
C VAL A 399 0.09 20.47 5.60
N PRO A 400 1.09 21.25 5.17
CA PRO A 400 1.44 21.36 3.75
C PRO A 400 2.17 20.12 3.21
N PHE A 401 2.81 19.33 4.07
CA PHE A 401 3.67 18.21 3.66
C PHE A 401 3.61 17.05 4.65
N GLY A 402 3.79 15.82 4.16
CA GLY A 402 3.78 14.58 4.96
C GLY A 402 3.86 13.32 4.11
N ILE A 403 4.22 12.19 4.73
CA ILE A 403 4.32 10.86 4.08
C ILE A 403 3.14 9.95 4.47
#